data_AF-A0A7C5Y5L2-F1
#
_entry.id   AF-A0A7C5Y5L2-F1
#
_cell.length_a   1.000
_cell.length_b   1.000
_cell.length_c   1.000
_cell.angle_alpha   90.00
_cell.angle_beta   90.00
_cell.angle_gamma   90.00
#
_symmetry.space_group_name_H-M   'P 1'
#
loop_
_entity.id
_entity.type
_entity.pdbx_description
1 polymer ?
#
loop_
_entity_poly.entity_id
_entity_poly.type
_entity_poly.pdbx_seq_one_letter_code
_entity_poly.pdbx_strand_id
1 'polypeptide(L)'
;MRLLLYLSLLLFLAKEHELEYDPGLLVEKSVKVLQKPVPDFDAPNLIDLHKIIYFIETCEKPVLVHCSGERRRSGVVAVAYLMASLGLSYKEGFPEAITCRHL
;
A
#
# COMPACT_ATOMS: atom_id res chain seq x y z
N MET A 1 -7.54 -5.32 15.55
CA MET A 1 -6.92 -4.15 16.21
C MET A 1 -5.50 -4.35 16.75
N ARG A 2 -4.90 -5.56 16.76
CA ARG A 2 -3.51 -5.78 17.24
C ARG A 2 -2.40 -5.46 16.22
N LEU A 3 -2.71 -5.43 14.92
CA LEU A 3 -1.73 -5.19 13.83
C LEU A 3 -1.20 -3.74 13.77
N LEU A 4 -1.99 -2.75 14.21
CA LEU A 4 -1.63 -1.34 14.08
C LEU A 4 -0.47 -0.90 14.99
N LEU A 5 -0.16 -1.69 16.03
CA LEU A 5 0.86 -1.34 17.03
C LEU A 5 2.31 -1.53 16.56
N TYR A 6 2.52 -2.18 15.41
CA TYR A 6 3.84 -2.48 14.87
C TYR A 6 4.11 -1.80 13.53
N LEU A 7 3.17 -1.03 12.99
CA LEU A 7 3.29 -0.43 11.66
C LEU A 7 4.01 0.91 11.70
N SER A 8 5.05 1.03 10.88
CA SER A 8 5.82 2.26 10.74
C SER A 8 5.17 3.24 9.75
N LEU A 9 4.43 2.73 8.76
CA LEU A 9 3.78 3.51 7.71
C LEU A 9 2.50 2.83 7.20
N LEU A 10 1.46 3.63 6.97
CA LEU A 10 0.29 3.27 6.17
C LEU A 10 0.29 4.07 4.86
N LEU A 11 0.37 3.37 3.73
CA LEU A 11 0.09 3.96 2.41
C LEU A 11 -1.39 3.79 2.07
N PHE A 12 -2.05 4.92 1.86
CA PHE A 12 -3.48 5.01 1.61
C PHE A 12 -3.75 5.41 0.16
N LEU A 13 -4.35 4.50 -0.60
CA LEU A 13 -4.64 4.70 -2.03
C LEU A 13 -6.08 5.15 -2.33
N ALA A 14 -6.95 5.22 -1.32
CA ALA A 14 -8.32 5.69 -1.49
C ALA A 14 -8.42 7.22 -1.30
N LYS A 15 -9.46 7.83 -1.86
CA LYS A 15 -9.84 9.22 -1.60
C LYS A 15 -10.47 9.35 -0.21
N GLU A 16 -10.46 10.56 0.35
CA GLU A 16 -11.00 10.82 1.69
C GLU A 16 -12.47 10.43 1.85
N HIS A 17 -13.30 10.55 0.80
CA HIS A 17 -14.70 10.13 0.86
C HIS A 17 -14.92 8.62 0.74
N GLU A 18 -13.88 7.85 0.40
CA GLU A 18 -13.93 6.38 0.38
C GLU A 18 -13.64 5.77 1.77
N LEU A 19 -13.29 6.62 2.74
CA LEU A 19 -12.92 6.21 4.08
C LEU A 19 -14.13 6.16 5.03
N GLU A 20 -14.26 5.05 5.74
CA GLU A 20 -15.20 4.90 6.85
C GLU A 20 -14.64 5.42 8.19
N TYR A 21 -13.38 5.88 8.21
CA TYR A 21 -12.68 6.33 9.40
C TYR A 21 -11.77 7.54 9.11
N ASP A 22 -11.45 8.32 10.14
CA ASP A 22 -10.51 9.44 10.03
C ASP A 22 -9.04 8.95 10.08
N PRO A 23 -8.23 9.16 9.03
CA PRO A 23 -6.80 8.82 9.01
C PRO A 23 -5.98 9.57 10.06
N GLY A 24 -6.45 10.74 10.53
CA GLY A 24 -5.81 11.51 11.60
C GLY A 24 -5.65 10.69 12.89
N LEU A 25 -6.60 9.79 13.17
CA LEU A 25 -6.57 8.89 14.33
C LEU A 25 -5.39 7.90 14.30
N LEU A 26 -4.80 7.64 13.12
CA LEU A 26 -3.62 6.79 12.99
C LEU A 26 -2.35 7.57 13.29
N VAL A 27 -2.32 8.86 12.94
CA VAL A 27 -1.22 9.77 13.29
C VAL A 27 -1.11 9.92 14.81
N GLU A 28 -2.25 10.04 15.50
CA GLU A 28 -2.31 10.05 16.98
C GLU A 28 -1.71 8.77 17.61
N LYS A 29 -1.74 7.66 16.88
CA LYS A 29 -1.14 6.38 17.28
C LYS A 29 0.31 6.21 16.81
N SER A 30 0.97 7.30 16.41
CA SER A 30 2.35 7.32 15.92
C SER A 30 2.60 6.53 14.62
N VAL A 31 1.54 6.22 13.86
CA VAL A 31 1.67 5.60 12.54
C VAL A 31 1.83 6.71 11.51
N LYS A 32 2.92 6.71 10.72
CA LYS A 32 3.04 7.64 9.60
C LYS A 32 1.98 7.29 8.56
N VAL A 33 1.29 8.27 8.01
CA VAL A 33 0.28 8.05 6.96
C VAL A 33 0.72 8.79 5.70
N LEU A 34 0.84 8.07 4.59
CA LEU A 34 1.01 8.66 3.26
C LEU A 34 -0.26 8.45 2.46
N GLN A 35 -0.91 9.54 2.04
CA GLN A 35 -2.05 9.47 1.14
C GLN A 35 -1.61 9.71 -0.31
N LYS A 36 -1.91 8.76 -1.18
CA LYS A 36 -1.72 8.84 -2.64
C LYS A 36 -2.98 8.31 -3.33
N PRO A 37 -4.05 9.12 -3.39
CA PRO A 37 -5.32 8.67 -3.90
C PRO A 37 -5.20 8.26 -5.37
N VAL A 38 -5.58 7.02 -5.65
CA VAL A 38 -5.75 6.47 -6.99
C VAL A 38 -7.26 6.29 -7.20
N PRO A 39 -7.86 6.84 -8.27
CA PRO A 39 -9.29 6.64 -8.55
C PRO A 39 -9.68 5.16 -8.48
N ASP A 40 -10.89 4.87 -7.99
CA ASP A 40 -11.34 3.49 -7.92
C ASP A 40 -11.44 2.87 -9.33
N PHE A 41 -11.13 1.58 -9.41
CA PHE A 41 -10.95 0.83 -10.67
C PHE A 41 -9.80 1.29 -11.59
N ASP A 42 -9.00 2.26 -11.16
CA ASP A 42 -7.83 2.72 -11.90
C ASP A 42 -6.54 2.20 -11.25
N ALA A 43 -5.44 2.28 -12.01
CA ALA A 43 -4.11 1.97 -11.53
C ALA A 43 -3.30 3.28 -11.36
N PRO A 44 -2.38 3.36 -10.39
CA PRO A 44 -1.38 4.43 -10.43
C PRO A 44 -0.62 4.33 -11.75
N ASN A 45 -0.39 5.48 -12.41
CA ASN A 45 0.49 5.50 -13.57
C ASN A 45 1.92 5.09 -13.16
N LEU A 46 2.76 4.74 -14.14
CA LEU A 46 4.11 4.22 -13.86
C LEU A 46 4.97 5.17 -13.03
N ILE A 47 4.83 6.49 -13.22
CA ILE A 47 5.59 7.50 -12.48
C ILE A 47 5.15 7.53 -11.01
N ASP A 48 3.84 7.52 -10.75
CA ASP A 48 3.31 7.52 -9.41
C ASP A 48 3.57 6.19 -8.70
N LEU A 49 3.48 5.07 -9.42
CA LEU A 49 3.86 3.76 -8.92
C LEU A 49 5.34 3.74 -8.52
N HIS A 50 6.24 4.25 -9.36
CA HIS A 50 7.66 4.36 -9.03
C HIS A 50 7.90 5.22 -7.78
N LYS A 51 7.23 6.38 -7.66
CA LYS A 51 7.32 7.23 -6.47
C LYS A 51 6.81 6.53 -5.21
N ILE A 52 5.73 5.77 -5.33
CA ILE A 52 5.17 4.96 -4.24
C ILE A 52 6.19 3.92 -3.78
N ILE A 53 6.76 3.15 -4.72
CA ILE A 53 7.75 2.11 -4.39
C ILE A 53 8.99 2.72 -3.75
N TYR A 54 9.55 3.78 -4.34
CA TYR A 54 10.69 4.48 -3.78
C TYR A 54 10.43 4.94 -2.34
N PHE A 55 9.24 5.50 -2.08
CA PHE A 55 8.88 5.91 -0.73
C PHE A 55 8.82 4.73 0.25
N ILE A 56 8.19 3.61 -0.15
CA ILE A 56 8.13 2.39 0.68
C ILE A 56 9.53 1.89 1.01
N GLU A 57 10.46 1.89 0.05
CA GLU A 57 11.84 1.44 0.26
C GLU A 57 12.62 2.31 1.23
N THR A 58 12.35 3.62 1.25
CA THR A 58 13.00 4.57 2.18
C THR A 58 12.40 4.59 3.59
N CYS A 59 11.29 3.88 3.82
CA CYS A 59 10.62 3.86 5.11
C CYS A 59 11.12 2.71 6.00
N GLU A 60 11.08 2.95 7.32
CA GLU A 60 11.22 1.87 8.28
C GLU A 60 10.09 0.85 8.09
N LYS A 61 10.43 -0.42 8.26
CA LYS A 61 9.49 -1.55 8.11
C LYS A 61 8.98 -1.96 9.50
N PRO A 62 7.75 -2.50 9.60
CA PRO A 62 6.85 -2.90 8.52
C PRO A 62 5.96 -1.76 7.98
N VAL A 63 5.69 -1.81 6.66
CA VAL A 63 4.79 -0.90 5.94
C VAL A 63 3.51 -1.64 5.57
N LEU A 64 2.35 -1.02 5.82
CA LEU A 64 1.05 -1.50 5.35
C LEU A 64 0.60 -0.68 4.13
N VAL A 65 0.20 -1.37 3.06
CA VAL A 65 -0.39 -0.76 1.87
C VAL A 65 -1.86 -1.15 1.80
N HIS A 66 -2.75 -0.18 1.72
CA HIS A 66 -4.18 -0.40 1.79
C HIS A 66 -4.96 0.50 0.81
N CYS A 67 -6.07 -0.03 0.29
CA CYS A 67 -7.06 0.67 -0.51
C CYS A 67 -8.48 0.32 -0.05
N SER A 68 -9.48 1.11 -0.44
CA SER A 68 -10.88 0.74 -0.23
C SER A 68 -11.20 -0.59 -0.96
N GLY A 69 -11.86 -1.52 -0.27
CA GLY A 69 -12.21 -2.84 -0.79
C GLY A 69 -11.04 -3.81 -1.06
N GLU A 70 -9.81 -3.47 -0.65
CA GLU A 70 -8.61 -4.32 -0.50
C GLU A 70 -8.12 -5.18 -1.69
N ARG A 71 -8.77 -5.16 -2.87
CA ARG A 71 -8.51 -6.17 -3.91
C ARG A 71 -7.68 -5.74 -5.11
N ARG A 72 -7.69 -4.46 -5.50
CA ARG A 72 -7.13 -4.05 -6.81
C ARG A 72 -5.88 -3.19 -6.65
N ARG A 73 -6.03 -2.00 -6.08
CA ARG A 73 -4.98 -0.96 -6.03
C ARG A 73 -3.80 -1.38 -5.15
N SER A 74 -4.05 -1.92 -3.96
CA SER A 74 -3.02 -2.46 -3.06
C SER A 74 -2.21 -3.60 -3.71
N GLY A 75 -2.89 -4.47 -4.46
CA GLY A 75 -2.26 -5.57 -5.19
C GLY A 75 -1.27 -5.09 -6.26
N VAL A 76 -1.60 -4.04 -7.01
CA VAL A 76 -0.69 -3.45 -8.00
C VAL A 76 0.60 -2.95 -7.33
N VAL A 77 0.47 -2.28 -6.19
CA VAL A 77 1.63 -1.80 -5.43
C VAL A 77 2.46 -2.95 -4.87
N ALA A 78 1.82 -4.00 -4.34
CA ALA A 78 2.53 -5.17 -3.82
C ALA A 78 3.35 -5.88 -4.91
N VAL A 79 2.78 -6.10 -6.09
CA VAL A 79 3.50 -6.70 -7.23
C VAL A 79 4.66 -5.81 -7.67
N ALA A 80 4.42 -4.50 -7.80
CA ALA A 80 5.46 -3.56 -8.21
C ALA A 80 6.62 -3.49 -7.20
N TYR A 81 6.32 -3.55 -5.90
CA TYR A 81 7.33 -3.63 -4.84
C TYR A 81 8.17 -4.91 -4.96
N LEU A 82 7.53 -6.06 -5.15
CA LEU A 82 8.24 -7.34 -5.31
C LEU A 82 9.14 -7.34 -6.55
N MET A 83 8.66 -6.79 -7.66
CA MET A 83 9.45 -6.66 -8.88
C MET A 83 10.65 -5.71 -8.69
N ALA A 84 10.43 -4.56 -8.06
CA ALA A 84 11.48 -3.55 -7.88
C ALA A 84 12.51 -3.94 -6.81
N SER A 85 12.05 -4.38 -5.63
CA SER A 85 12.92 -4.60 -4.48
C SER A 85 13.55 -6.00 -4.44
N LEU A 86 12.94 -6.99 -5.09
CA LEU A 86 13.45 -8.38 -5.12
C LEU A 86 13.87 -8.83 -6.53
N GLY A 87 13.71 -7.99 -7.55
CA GLY A 87 14.08 -8.32 -8.93
C GLY A 87 13.20 -9.41 -9.56
N LEU A 88 12.04 -9.71 -8.97
CA LEU A 88 11.14 -10.74 -9.49
C LEU A 88 10.53 -10.30 -10.83
N SER A 89 10.33 -11.26 -11.72
CA SER A 89 9.48 -11.03 -12.89
C SER A 89 8.01 -10.91 -12.47
N TYR A 90 7.17 -10.34 -13.33
CA TYR A 90 5.73 -10.29 -13.08
C TYR A 90 5.12 -11.68 -12.81
N LYS A 91 5.61 -12.72 -13.50
CA LYS A 91 5.12 -14.10 -13.34
C LYS A 91 5.41 -14.68 -11.96
N GLU A 92 6.44 -14.18 -11.28
CA GLU A 92 6.84 -14.60 -9.94
C GLU A 92 6.20 -13.70 -8.87
N GLY A 93 6.23 -12.38 -9.07
CA GLY A 93 5.70 -11.42 -8.11
C GLY A 93 4.18 -11.40 -7.99
N PHE A 94 3.44 -11.69 -9.07
CA PHE A 94 1.99 -11.68 -9.05
C PHE A 94 1.38 -12.77 -8.15
N PRO A 95 1.76 -14.06 -8.27
CA PRO A 95 1.32 -15.10 -7.35
C PRO A 95 1.63 -14.78 -5.89
N GLU A 96 2.85 -14.30 -5.61
CA GLU A 96 3.32 -13.96 -4.26
C GLU A 96 2.51 -12.81 -3.64
N ALA A 97 2.18 -11.78 -4.43
CA ALA A 97 1.32 -10.69 -3.99
C ALA A 97 -0.15 -11.10 -3.74
N ILE A 98 -0.58 -12.26 -4.24
CA ILE A 98 -1.94 -12.78 -4.03
C ILE A 98 -1.98 -13.72 -2.83
N THR A 99 -0.96 -14.55 -2.63
CA THR A 99 -0.90 -15.49 -1.49
C THR A 99 -0.87 -14.77 -0.14
N CYS A 100 -0.25 -13.58 -0.08
CA CYS A 100 -0.23 -12.75 1.12
C CYS A 100 -1.51 -11.93 1.35
N ARG A 101 -2.54 -12.07 0.51
CA ARG A 101 -3.85 -11.45 0.76
C ARG A 101 -4.62 -12.31 1.76
N HIS A 102 -4.66 -11.86 3.01
CA HIS A 102 -5.72 -12.29 3.91
C HIS A 102 -6.85 -11.28 3.73
N LEU A 103 -7.89 -11.68 2.98
CA LEU A 103 -9.32 -11.31 3.07
C LEU A 103 -10.10 -11.66 1.79
#